data_AF-A0A4R9BDS3-F1
#
_entry.id   AF-A0A4R9BDS3-F1
#
_cell.length_a   1.000
_cell.length_b   1.000
_cell.length_c   1.000
_cell.angle_alpha   90.00
_cell.angle_beta   90.00
_cell.angle_gamma   90.00
#
_symmetry.space_group_name_H-M   'P 1'
#
loop_
_entity.id
_entity.type
_entity.pdbx_description
1 polymer ?
#
loop_
_entity_poly.entity_id
_entity_poly.type
_entity_poly.pdbx_seq_one_letter_code
_entity_poly.pdbx_strand_id
1 'polypeptide(L)'
;MSENPMPENPVTGTGTGIGDKAVRSATGRSSGDWYALLGAAGCKHPAIAAWLGEEHGVPPWWRQMLTVGFEQARWALGQAGSILAAANPSRAGKTSVSLTHQRLADAAAVAPAQAALQRWLAAAGHEKPMRLG
;
A
#
# COMPACT_ATOMS: atom_id res chain seq x y z
N MET A 1 21.64 6.73 -17.13
CA MET A 1 21.13 6.95 -15.76
C MET A 1 19.68 6.50 -15.80
N SER A 2 19.40 5.27 -15.37
CA SER A 2 18.02 4.78 -15.30
C SER A 2 17.37 5.46 -14.11
N GLU A 3 16.54 6.46 -14.37
CA GLU A 3 15.68 7.08 -13.37
C GLU A 3 14.78 5.97 -12.81
N ASN A 4 14.93 5.67 -11.52
CA ASN A 4 14.07 4.74 -10.82
C ASN A 4 12.65 5.34 -10.85
N PRO A 5 11.68 4.78 -11.59
CA PRO A 5 10.46 5.50 -11.92
C PRO A 5 9.49 5.57 -10.75
N MET A 6 9.74 4.81 -9.69
CA MET A 6 8.90 4.75 -8.49
C MET A 6 9.61 5.46 -7.34
N PRO A 7 8.96 6.40 -6.64
CA PRO A 7 9.53 6.97 -5.42
C PRO A 7 9.84 5.84 -4.43
N GLU A 8 11.12 5.70 -4.13
CA GLU A 8 11.74 4.58 -3.40
C GLU A 8 11.42 4.52 -1.89
N ASN A 9 10.47 5.33 -1.43
CA ASN A 9 9.91 5.22 -0.09
C ASN A 9 8.44 5.67 -0.09
N PRO A 10 7.46 4.78 0.22
CA PRO A 10 6.13 5.25 0.61
C PRO A 10 6.30 6.15 1.83
N VAL A 11 5.54 7.25 1.88
CA VAL A 11 5.54 8.13 3.05
C VAL A 11 5.22 7.26 4.26
N THR A 12 5.96 7.45 5.35
CA THR A 12 5.94 6.72 6.63
C THR A 12 4.61 6.88 7.38
N GLY A 13 3.51 6.60 6.70
CA GLY A 13 2.14 6.66 7.16
C GLY A 13 1.40 5.51 6.50
N THR A 14 0.53 4.86 7.27
CA THR A 14 -0.34 3.80 6.77
C THR A 14 -0.96 4.20 5.43
N GLY A 15 -1.30 3.24 4.56
CA GLY A 15 -2.11 3.52 3.36
C GLY A 15 -3.39 4.33 3.66
N THR A 16 -3.84 4.36 4.93
CA THR A 16 -4.96 5.12 5.46
C THR A 16 -4.67 6.57 5.89
N GLY A 17 -3.40 7.02 5.86
CA GLY A 17 -2.99 8.36 6.30
C GLY A 17 -2.86 8.53 7.82
N ILE A 18 -2.87 7.43 8.58
CA ILE A 18 -2.62 7.41 10.02
C ILE A 18 -1.11 7.39 10.26
N GLY A 19 -0.64 8.27 11.15
CA GLY A 19 0.76 8.36 11.50
C GLY A 19 1.24 7.16 12.33
N ASP A 20 2.46 6.72 12.06
CA ASP A 20 3.11 5.56 12.69
C ASP A 20 3.13 5.64 14.24
N LYS A 21 3.25 6.86 14.79
CA LYS A 21 3.18 7.11 16.24
C LYS A 21 1.82 6.71 16.84
N ALA A 22 0.72 7.01 16.16
CA ALA A 22 -0.62 6.68 16.63
C ALA A 22 -0.85 5.17 16.61
N VAL A 23 -0.39 4.50 15.55
CA VAL A 23 -0.45 3.03 15.44
C VAL A 23 0.35 2.37 16.56
N ARG A 24 1.59 2.83 16.79
CA ARG A 24 2.46 2.32 17.86
C ARG A 24 1.84 2.52 19.24
N SER A 25 1.26 3.69 19.49
CA SER A 25 0.62 3.98 20.79
C SER A 25 -0.55 3.07 21.11
N ALA A 26 -1.29 2.61 20.10
CA ALA A 26 -2.52 1.86 20.31
C ALA A 26 -2.39 0.35 20.12
N THR A 27 -1.38 -0.09 19.37
CA THR A 27 -1.19 -1.50 19.00
C THR A 27 0.16 -2.07 19.43
N GLY A 28 1.06 -1.22 19.95
CA GLY A 28 2.40 -1.59 20.40
C GLY A 28 3.45 -1.71 19.30
N ARG A 29 3.10 -1.59 18.01
CA ARG A 29 4.04 -1.70 16.88
C ARG A 29 3.82 -0.60 15.83
N SER A 30 4.85 -0.31 15.03
CA SER A 30 4.67 0.55 13.85
C SER A 30 3.82 -0.15 12.80
N SER A 31 3.33 0.62 11.81
CA SER A 31 2.63 0.03 10.67
C SER A 31 3.56 -0.85 9.84
N GLY A 32 4.82 -0.45 9.65
CA GLY A 32 5.82 -1.26 8.94
C GLY A 32 6.05 -2.63 9.60
N ASP A 33 6.17 -2.65 10.93
CA ASP A 33 6.33 -3.90 11.69
C ASP A 33 5.10 -4.82 11.52
N TRP A 34 3.90 -4.25 11.54
CA TRP A 34 2.67 -5.01 11.28
C TRP A 34 2.62 -5.57 9.86
N TYR A 35 2.99 -4.77 8.86
CA TYR A 35 2.97 -5.21 7.46
C TYR A 35 4.00 -6.30 7.19
N ALA A 36 5.18 -6.24 7.83
CA ALA A 36 6.16 -7.32 7.78
C ALA A 36 5.59 -8.63 8.37
N LEU A 37 4.92 -8.54 9.53
CA LEU A 37 4.27 -9.70 10.14
C LEU A 37 3.14 -10.28 9.27
N LEU A 38 2.29 -9.43 8.70
CA LEU A 38 1.20 -9.85 7.83
C LEU A 38 1.73 -10.51 6.54
N GLY A 39 2.81 -9.97 5.97
CA GLY A 39 3.50 -10.58 4.84
C GLY A 39 4.07 -11.95 5.16
N ALA A 40 4.68 -12.12 6.33
CA ALA A 40 5.24 -13.40 6.79
C ALA A 40 4.15 -14.44 7.14
N ALA A 41 3.03 -14.00 7.72
CA ALA A 41 1.92 -14.86 8.08
C ALA A 41 1.17 -15.41 6.84
N GLY A 42 1.27 -14.73 5.70
CA GLY A 42 0.63 -15.16 4.45
C GLY A 42 -0.90 -15.18 4.52
N CYS A 43 -1.51 -14.46 5.47
CA CYS A 43 -2.95 -14.42 5.65
C CYS A 43 -3.63 -13.82 4.41
N LYS A 44 -4.70 -14.47 3.95
CA LYS A 44 -5.59 -13.89 2.91
C LYS A 44 -6.41 -12.76 3.53
N HIS A 45 -6.79 -11.75 2.72
CA HIS A 45 -7.62 -10.61 3.12
C HIS A 45 -8.66 -10.87 4.23
N PRO A 46 -9.60 -11.83 4.09
CA PRO A 46 -10.64 -12.03 5.10
C PRO A 46 -10.11 -12.51 6.46
N ALA A 47 -8.92 -13.09 6.51
CA ALA A 47 -8.33 -13.64 7.73
C ALA A 47 -7.46 -12.62 8.48
N ILE A 48 -7.06 -11.51 7.84
CA ILE A 48 -6.13 -10.54 8.45
C ILE A 48 -6.70 -9.95 9.74
N ALA A 49 -7.94 -9.47 9.71
CA ALA A 49 -8.56 -8.84 10.87
C ALA A 49 -8.76 -9.84 12.04
N ALA A 50 -9.11 -11.09 11.74
CA ALA A 50 -9.24 -12.15 12.74
C ALA A 50 -7.89 -12.44 13.39
N TRP A 51 -6.85 -12.68 12.58
CA TRP A 51 -5.48 -12.93 13.03
C TRP A 51 -4.93 -11.79 13.90
N LEU A 52 -5.12 -10.53 13.50
CA LEU A 52 -4.72 -9.37 14.32
C LEU A 52 -5.44 -9.33 15.68
N GLY A 53 -6.69 -9.77 15.72
CA GLY A 53 -7.48 -9.79 16.95
C GLY A 53 -7.15 -10.95 17.88
N GLU A 54 -7.09 -12.16 17.34
CA GLU A 54 -6.96 -13.42 18.07
C GLU A 54 -5.51 -13.67 18.50
N GLU A 55 -4.55 -13.52 17.58
CA GLU A 55 -3.14 -13.82 17.85
C GLU A 55 -2.40 -12.65 18.52
N HIS A 56 -2.89 -11.44 18.32
CA HIS A 56 -2.16 -10.22 18.68
C HIS A 56 -2.94 -9.22 19.53
N GLY A 57 -4.21 -9.47 19.83
CA GLY A 57 -5.02 -8.62 20.72
C GLY A 57 -5.21 -7.20 20.21
N VAL A 58 -5.03 -6.94 18.91
CA VAL A 58 -5.20 -5.60 18.33
C VAL A 58 -6.65 -5.14 18.53
N PRO A 59 -6.95 -3.88 18.90
CA PRO A 59 -8.33 -3.44 19.09
C PRO A 59 -9.12 -3.42 17.76
N PRO A 60 -10.45 -3.65 17.78
CA PRO A 60 -11.26 -3.87 16.56
C PRO A 60 -11.09 -2.81 15.46
N TRP A 61 -11.08 -1.53 15.82
CA TRP A 61 -10.89 -0.44 14.85
C TRP A 61 -9.50 -0.48 14.19
N TRP A 62 -8.46 -0.77 14.98
CA TRP A 62 -7.08 -0.86 14.50
C TRP A 62 -6.85 -2.07 13.59
N ARG A 63 -7.59 -3.17 13.78
CA ARG A 63 -7.57 -4.32 12.86
C ARG A 63 -7.94 -3.88 11.44
N GLN A 64 -9.05 -3.15 11.30
CA GLN A 64 -9.50 -2.64 10.01
C GLN A 64 -8.48 -1.70 9.37
N MET A 65 -7.92 -0.78 10.15
CA MET A 65 -6.93 0.18 9.63
C MET A 65 -5.65 -0.49 9.16
N LEU A 66 -5.18 -1.51 9.88
CA LEU A 66 -4.02 -2.30 9.49
C LEU A 66 -4.31 -3.16 8.26
N THR A 67 -5.47 -3.81 8.17
CA THR A 67 -5.88 -4.55 6.97
C THR A 67 -5.90 -3.64 5.74
N VAL A 68 -6.63 -2.52 5.82
CA VAL A 68 -6.75 -1.58 4.70
C VAL A 68 -5.40 -0.99 4.32
N GLY A 69 -4.59 -0.61 5.31
CA GLY A 69 -3.27 -0.06 5.07
C GLY A 69 -2.26 -1.08 4.54
N PHE A 70 -2.41 -2.36 4.84
CA PHE A 70 -1.56 -3.42 4.30
C PHE A 70 -1.83 -3.66 2.80
N GLU A 71 -3.08 -3.47 2.38
CA GLU A 71 -3.49 -3.64 0.98
C GLU A 71 -3.25 -2.40 0.12
N GLN A 72 -2.77 -1.32 0.74
CA GLN A 72 -2.57 -0.03 0.10
C GLN A 72 -1.15 0.47 0.30
N ALA A 73 -0.56 1.02 -0.76
CA ALA A 73 0.70 1.76 -0.66
C ALA A 73 0.47 3.19 -1.13
N ARG A 74 1.04 4.17 -0.42
CA ARG A 74 0.83 5.59 -0.73
C ARG A 74 2.14 6.36 -0.80
N TRP A 75 2.26 7.19 -1.82
CA TRP A 75 3.41 8.08 -2.05
C TRP A 75 2.96 9.52 -2.19
N ALA A 76 3.64 10.45 -1.52
CA ALA A 76 3.45 11.88 -1.77
C ALA A 76 4.31 12.32 -2.95
N LEU A 77 3.76 13.17 -3.81
CA LEU A 77 4.43 13.78 -4.96
C LEU A 77 4.67 15.28 -4.74
N GLY A 78 4.85 15.70 -3.48
CA GLY A 78 4.96 17.12 -3.12
C GLY A 78 3.70 17.90 -3.52
N GLN A 79 3.88 19.00 -4.26
CA GLN A 79 2.77 19.84 -4.75
C GLN A 79 1.93 19.15 -5.83
N ALA A 80 2.45 18.09 -6.46
CA ALA A 80 1.72 17.34 -7.48
C ALA A 80 0.71 16.33 -6.89
N GLY A 81 0.51 16.30 -5.57
CA GLY A 81 -0.51 15.45 -4.93
C GLY A 81 0.06 14.15 -4.38
N SER A 82 -0.68 13.04 -4.52
CA SER A 82 -0.25 11.72 -4.04
C SER A 82 -0.70 10.58 -4.93
N ILE A 83 0.05 9.48 -4.92
CA ILE A 83 -0.31 8.23 -5.59
C ILE A 83 -0.74 7.22 -4.53
N LEU A 84 -1.84 6.53 -4.80
CA LEU A 84 -2.32 5.40 -4.02
C LEU A 84 -2.32 4.15 -4.91
N ALA A 85 -1.56 3.13 -4.53
CA ALA A 85 -1.75 1.77 -5.02
C ALA A 85 -2.71 1.02 -4.11
N ALA A 86 -3.61 0.24 -4.69
CA ALA A 86 -4.47 -0.68 -3.96
C ALA A 86 -4.45 -2.07 -4.64
N ALA A 87 -4.25 -3.11 -3.84
CA ALA A 87 -4.44 -4.49 -4.25
C ALA A 87 -5.91 -4.90 -4.11
N ASN A 88 -6.49 -5.39 -5.19
CA ASN A 88 -7.88 -5.79 -5.28
C ASN A 88 -7.95 -7.30 -5.59
N PRO A 89 -7.88 -8.18 -4.58
CA PRO A 89 -8.03 -9.61 -4.78
C PRO A 89 -9.46 -9.95 -5.21
N SER A 90 -9.59 -10.80 -6.23
CA SER A 90 -10.86 -11.33 -6.71
C SER A 90 -11.13 -12.73 -6.19
N ARG A 91 -12.40 -13.13 -6.13
CA ARG A 91 -12.82 -14.49 -5.75
C ARG A 91 -12.23 -15.56 -6.68
N ALA A 92 -11.87 -15.21 -7.91
CA ALA A 92 -11.25 -16.11 -8.89
C ALA A 92 -9.73 -16.32 -8.69
N GLY A 93 -9.15 -15.83 -7.59
CA GLY A 93 -7.74 -16.01 -7.27
C GLY A 93 -6.78 -15.07 -8.01
N LYS A 94 -7.30 -14.16 -8.84
CA LYS A 94 -6.52 -13.09 -9.47
C LYS A 94 -6.53 -11.85 -8.57
N THR A 95 -5.42 -11.14 -8.49
CA THR A 95 -5.34 -9.82 -7.85
C THR A 95 -5.07 -8.77 -8.90
N SER A 96 -5.94 -7.77 -9.02
CA SER A 96 -5.63 -6.58 -9.80
C SER A 96 -5.00 -5.52 -8.89
N VAL A 97 -4.10 -4.72 -9.44
CA VAL A 97 -3.55 -3.55 -8.74
C VAL A 97 -4.01 -2.31 -9.49
N SER A 98 -4.55 -1.34 -8.76
CA SER A 98 -4.95 -0.04 -9.29
C SER A 98 -4.05 1.05 -8.73
N LEU A 99 -3.67 2.01 -9.58
CA LEU A 99 -3.01 3.25 -9.16
C LEU A 99 -3.97 4.43 -9.31
N THR A 100 -4.10 5.23 -8.25
CA THR A 100 -4.92 6.43 -8.22
C THR A 100 -4.04 7.64 -7.93
N HIS A 101 -4.01 8.61 -8.84
CA HIS A 101 -3.38 9.91 -8.60
C HIS A 101 -4.42 10.87 -8.00
N GLN A 102 -4.19 11.26 -6.74
CA GLN A 102 -5.05 12.15 -5.97
C GLN A 102 -4.50 13.57 -6.01
N ARG A 103 -5.41 14.55 -6.04
CA ARG A 103 -5.10 15.99 -6.04
C ARG A 103 -4.28 16.43 -7.25
N LEU A 104 -4.72 16.06 -8.46
CA LEU A 104 -4.20 16.68 -9.69
C LEU A 104 -4.48 18.18 -9.66
N ALA A 105 -3.55 18.97 -10.17
CA ALA A 105 -3.64 20.42 -10.19
C ALA A 105 -4.79 20.92 -11.09
N ASP A 106 -4.90 20.37 -12.31
CA ASP A 106 -5.88 20.77 -13.32
C ASP A 106 -6.13 19.66 -14.35
N ALA A 107 -7.01 19.94 -15.31
CA ALA A 107 -7.37 19.01 -16.38
C ALA A 107 -6.21 18.73 -17.36
N ALA A 108 -5.28 19.67 -17.57
CA ALA A 108 -4.14 19.48 -18.46
C ALA A 108 -3.14 18.46 -17.90
N ALA A 109 -3.10 18.30 -16.58
CA ALA A 109 -2.28 17.29 -15.90
C ALA A 109 -2.75 15.85 -16.07
N VAL A 110 -3.99 15.60 -16.55
CA VAL A 110 -4.58 14.25 -16.63
C VAL A 110 -3.81 13.33 -17.59
N ALA A 111 -3.57 13.78 -18.83
CA ALA A 111 -2.91 12.94 -19.83
C ALA A 111 -1.45 12.59 -19.47
N PRO A 112 -0.61 13.54 -18.98
CA PRO A 112 0.72 13.22 -18.45
C PRO A 112 0.68 12.24 -17.27
N ALA A 113 -0.25 12.43 -16.33
CA ALA A 113 -0.40 11.55 -15.18
C ALA A 113 -0.78 10.13 -15.60
N GLN A 114 -1.77 9.98 -16.49
CA GLN A 114 -2.18 8.67 -17.01
C GLN A 114 -1.01 7.96 -17.71
N ALA A 115 -0.26 8.68 -18.56
CA ALA A 115 0.90 8.12 -19.25
C ALA A 115 1.99 7.66 -18.26
N ALA A 116 2.22 8.41 -17.18
CA ALA A 116 3.16 8.01 -16.13
C ALA A 116 2.69 6.74 -15.40
N LEU A 117 1.43 6.68 -14.95
CA LEU A 117 0.87 5.51 -14.28
C LEU A 117 0.91 4.25 -15.16
N GLN A 118 0.61 4.38 -16.45
CA GLN A 118 0.70 3.27 -17.40
C GLN A 118 2.14 2.76 -17.55
N ARG A 119 3.13 3.66 -17.65
CA ARG A 119 4.54 3.26 -17.71
C ARG A 119 4.98 2.54 -16.43
N TRP A 120 4.54 3.00 -15.26
CA TRP A 120 4.86 2.38 -13.98
C TRP A 120 4.26 0.98 -13.85
N LEU A 121 2.99 0.81 -14.23
CA LEU A 121 2.35 -0.51 -14.24
C LEU A 121 3.03 -1.47 -15.22
N ALA A 122 3.41 -0.99 -16.40
CA ALA A 122 4.14 -1.79 -17.37
C ALA A 122 5.51 -2.23 -16.80
N ALA A 123 6.27 -1.31 -16.21
CA ALA A 123 7.57 -1.62 -15.61
C ALA A 123 7.46 -2.67 -14.48
N ALA A 124 6.48 -2.52 -13.57
CA ALA A 124 6.24 -3.47 -12.48
C ALA A 124 5.85 -4.87 -13.00
N GLY A 125 5.14 -4.96 -14.12
CA GLY A 125 4.80 -6.23 -14.77
C GLY A 125 5.98 -6.95 -15.41
N HIS A 126 7.11 -6.26 -15.62
CA HIS A 126 8.34 -6.82 -16.19
C HIS A 126 9.40 -7.20 -15.13
N GLU A 127 9.15 -6.92 -13.85
CA GLU A 127 10.08 -7.34 -12.79
C GLU A 127 10.06 -8.87 -12.64
N LYS A 128 11.24 -9.47 -12.82
CA LYS A 128 11.46 -10.91 -12.62
C LYS A 128 11.20 -11.22 -11.14
N PRO A 129 10.38 -12.23 -10.79
CA PRO A 129 10.08 -12.51 -9.40
C PRO A 129 11.39 -12.74 -8.64
N MET A 130 11.63 -11.89 -7.64
CA MET A 130 12.76 -12.01 -6.73
C MET A 130 12.60 -13.33 -5.97
N ARG A 131 13.42 -14.32 -6.34
CA ARG A 131 13.55 -15.57 -5.59
C ARG A 131 14.23 -15.22 -4.27
N LEU A 132 13.44 -15.15 -3.20
CA LEU A 132 13.98 -15.25 -1.85
C LEU A 132 14.54 -16.67 -1.72
N GLY A 133 15.87 -16.76 -1.56
CA GLY A 133 16.61 -18.01 -1.37
C GLY A 133 16.55 -18.52 0.06
#